data_AF-A0A352M342-F1
#
_entry.id   AF-A0A352M342-F1
#
_cell.length_a   1.000
_cell.length_b   1.000
_cell.length_c   1.000
_cell.angle_alpha   90.00
_cell.angle_beta   90.00
_cell.angle_gamma   90.00
#
_symmetry.space_group_name_H-M   'P 1'
#
loop_
_entity.id
_entity.type
_entity.pdbx_description
1 polymer ?
#
loop_
_entity_poly.entity_id
_entity_poly.type
_entity_poly.pdbx_seq_one_letter_code
_entity_poly.pdbx_strand_id
1 'polypeptide(L)' 'MKSYYFIGILGSGMSALARVAHEMGHRVGGSDRNLAGAACEEFRSAGIGLYPQDGSGIEKFAA' A
#
# COMPACT_ATOMS: atom_id res chain seq x y z
N MET A 1 8.40 -11.39 -10.22
CA MET A 1 8.08 -10.77 -8.91
C MET A 1 8.79 -9.43 -8.83
N LYS A 2 8.04 -8.33 -8.66
CA LYS A 2 8.59 -6.98 -8.43
C LYS A 2 7.98 -6.42 -7.14
N SER A 3 8.60 -5.40 -6.58
CA SER A 3 8.11 -4.69 -5.39
C SER A 3 7.65 -3.29 -5.79
N TYR A 4 6.44 -2.91 -5.41
CA TYR A 4 5.86 -1.59 -5.66
C TYR A 4 5.54 -0.91 -4.34
N TYR A 5 6.00 0.33 -4.20
CA TYR A 5 5.69 1.19 -3.06
C TYR A 5 4.89 2.41 -3.53
N PHE A 6 3.63 2.50 -3.11
CA PHE A 6 2.72 3.59 -3.52
C PHE A 6 2.70 4.70 -2.46
N ILE A 7 2.92 5.93 -2.88
CA ILE A 7 2.77 7.12 -2.02
C ILE A 7 1.35 7.66 -2.24
N GLY A 8 0.56 7.76 -1.17
CA GLY A 8 -0.89 8.02 -1.25
C GLY A 8 -1.70 6.79 -1.64
N ILE A 9 -1.33 5.61 -1.14
CA ILE A 9 -1.87 4.30 -1.57
C ILE A 9 -3.39 4.16 -1.39
N LEU A 10 -4.00 4.89 -0.45
CA LEU A 10 -5.44 4.79 -0.17
C LEU A 10 -6.27 5.79 -0.98
N GLY A 11 -5.65 6.65 -1.77
CA GLY A 11 -6.37 7.50 -2.73
C GLY A 11 -7.06 6.66 -3.81
N SER A 12 -8.27 7.04 -4.23
CA SER A 12 -9.12 6.25 -5.13
C SER A 12 -8.46 5.81 -6.44
N GLY A 13 -7.56 6.63 -7.01
CA GLY A 13 -6.78 6.25 -8.20
C GLY A 13 -5.62 5.31 -7.90
N MET A 14 -4.95 5.51 -6.76
CA MET A 14 -3.76 4.72 -6.38
C MET A 14 -4.13 3.35 -5.84
N SER A 15 -5.23 3.26 -5.09
CA SER A 15 -5.71 2.00 -4.53
C SER A 15 -6.08 1.00 -5.64
N ALA A 16 -6.71 1.45 -6.72
CA ALA A 16 -6.99 0.61 -7.89
C ALA A 16 -5.71 0.04 -8.51
N LEU A 17 -4.68 0.87 -8.69
CA LEU A 17 -3.39 0.43 -9.25
C LEU A 17 -2.65 -0.52 -8.32
N ALA A 18 -2.64 -0.23 -7.01
CA ALA A 18 -2.02 -1.08 -6.01
C ALA A 18 -2.69 -2.45 -5.90
N ARG A 19 -4.02 -2.49 -6.00
CA ARG A 19 -4.83 -3.73 -6.03
C ARG A 19 -4.47 -4.59 -7.24
N VAL A 20 -4.47 -4.01 -8.44
CA VAL A 20 -4.10 -4.72 -9.67
C VAL A 20 -2.68 -5.28 -9.57
N ALA A 21 -1.71 -4.48 -9.13
CA ALA A 21 -0.33 -4.95 -8.97
C ALA A 21 -0.22 -6.12 -7.96
N HIS A 22 -0.99 -6.07 -6.86
CA HIS A 22 -1.04 -7.14 -5.87
C HIS A 22 -1.63 -8.43 -6.47
N GLU A 23 -2.75 -8.32 -7.19
CA GLU A 23 -3.41 -9.46 -7.85
C GLU A 23 -2.58 -10.06 -9.00
N MET A 24 -1.72 -9.27 -9.63
CA MET A 24 -0.69 -9.76 -10.56
C MET A 24 0.46 -10.54 -9.87
N GLY A 25 0.39 -10.72 -8.55
CA GLY A 25 1.39 -11.43 -7.76
C GLY A 25 2.66 -10.62 -7.55
N HIS A 26 2.56 -9.30 -7.38
CA HIS A 26 3.68 -8.46 -6.98
C HIS A 26 3.61 -8.14 -5.48
N ARG A 27 4.77 -7.85 -4.87
CA ARG A 27 4.81 -7.35 -3.50
C ARG A 27 4.40 -5.89 -3.51
N VAL A 28 3.34 -5.56 -2.79
CA VAL A 28 2.78 -4.20 -2.76
C VAL A 28 2.77 -3.70 -1.33
N GLY A 29 3.14 -2.44 -1.17
CA GLY A 29 2.96 -1.69 0.06
C GLY A 29 2.87 -0.21 -0.27
N GLY A 30 2.61 0.62 0.72
CA GLY A 30 2.57 2.05 0.50
C GLY A 30 2.27 2.86 1.74
N SER A 31 2.41 4.17 1.60
CA SER A 31 2.14 5.12 2.66
C SER A 31 0.92 5.97 2.37
N ASP A 32 0.21 6.39 3.41
CA ASP A 32 -0.83 7.41 3.31
C ASP A 32 -0.85 8.32 4.56
N ARG A 33 -1.48 9.50 4.44
CA ARG A 33 -1.68 10.43 5.56
C ARG A 33 -2.81 9.97 6.48
N ASN A 34 -3.80 9.26 5.94
CA ASN A 34 -4.95 8.78 6.70
C ASN A 34 -5.03 7.25 6.62
N LEU A 35 -4.59 6.56 7.66
CA LEU A 35 -4.61 5.08 7.74
C LEU A 35 -5.89 4.54 8.38
N ALA A 36 -7.04 5.05 7.93
CA ALA A 36 -8.36 4.67 8.41
C ALA A 36 -9.37 4.56 7.26
N GLY A 37 -10.52 3.95 7.55
CA GLY A 37 -11.62 3.79 6.60
C GLY A 37 -11.59 2.48 5.81
N ALA A 38 -12.61 2.26 4.99
CA ALA A 38 -12.88 0.97 4.36
C ALA A 38 -11.73 0.46 3.48
N ALA A 39 -11.13 1.32 2.66
CA ALA A 39 -10.00 0.94 1.81
C ALA A 39 -8.76 0.50 2.62
N CYS A 40 -8.52 1.15 3.78
CA CYS A 40 -7.42 0.77 4.67
C CYS A 40 -7.62 -0.64 5.21
N GLU A 41 -8.82 -0.95 5.71
CA GLU A 41 -9.16 -2.27 6.25
C GLU A 41 -9.14 -3.35 5.18
N GLU A 42 -9.59 -3.04 3.96
CA GLU A 42 -9.51 -3.97 2.82
C GLU A 42 -8.05 -4.32 2.49
N PHE A 43 -7.17 -3.31 2.43
CA PHE A 43 -5.75 -3.49 2.11
C PHE A 43 -5.01 -4.28 3.19
N ARG A 44 -5.30 -4.00 4.47
CA ARG A 44 -4.78 -4.79 5.59
C ARG A 44 -5.23 -6.24 5.51
N SER A 45 -6.51 -6.47 5.18
CA SER A 45 -7.08 -7.81 5.03
C SER A 45 -6.47 -8.58 3.84
N ALA A 46 -6.05 -7.88 2.79
CA ALA A 46 -5.31 -8.44 1.66
C ALA A 46 -3.81 -8.66 1.95
N GLY A 47 -3.32 -8.32 3.14
CA GLY A 47 -1.90 -8.44 3.50
C GLY A 47 -1.00 -7.39 2.85
N ILE A 48 -1.58 -6.29 2.35
CA ILE A 48 -0.82 -5.17 1.77
C ILE A 48 -0.28 -4.29 2.92
N GLY A 49 1.02 -4.04 2.91
CA GLY A 49 1.69 -3.22 3.93
C GLY A 49 1.31 -1.74 3.81
N LEU A 50 0.70 -1.19 4.87
CA LEU A 50 0.33 0.23 4.96
C LEU A 50 1.16 0.94 6.02
N TYR A 51 1.71 2.10 5.66
CA TYR A 51 2.63 2.86 6.51
C TYR A 51 2.21 4.33 6.63
N PRO A 52 2.57 5.03 7.73
CA PRO A 52 2.39 6.47 7.78
C PRO A 52 3.27 7.14 6.71
N GLN A 53 2.76 8.23 6.11
CA GLN A 53 3.52 9.02 5.13
C GLN A 53 4.51 9.98 5.82
N ASP A 54 5.37 9.43 6.67
CA ASP A 54 6.43 10.13 7.42
C ASP A 54 7.85 9.75 6.96
N GLY A 55 7.95 8.94 5.90
CA GLY A 55 9.21 8.42 5.36
C GLY A 55 9.65 7.07 5.94
N SER A 56 9.17 6.68 7.12
CA SER A 56 9.60 5.43 7.79
C SER A 56 9.16 4.16 7.05
N GLY A 57 8.14 4.26 6.20
CA GLY A 57 7.57 3.13 5.48
C GLY A 57 8.47 2.56 4.37
N ILE A 58 9.39 3.35 3.82
CA ILE A 58 10.29 2.88 2.76
C ILE A 58 11.25 1.84 3.32
N GLU A 59 11.85 2.10 4.48
CA GLU A 59 12.79 1.19 5.14
C GLU A 59 12.07 -0.09 5.61
N LYS A 60 10.91 0.05 6.26
CA LYS A 60 10.09 -1.07 6.72
C LYS A 60 9.59 -1.96 5.59
N PHE A 61 9.35 -1.38 4.41
CA PHE A 61 8.99 -2.14 3.23
C PHE A 61 10.21 -2.74 2.54
N ALA A 62 11.37 -2.09 2.54
CA ALA A 62 12.57 -2.64 1.92
C ALA A 62 13.15 -3.84 2.68
N ALA A 63 12.89 -3.93 3.98
CA ALA A 63 13.15 -5.11 4.82
C ALA A 63 12.29 -6.31 4.41
#